data_AF-A0A2N3F334-F1
#
_entry.id   AF-A0A2N3F334-F1
#
_cell.length_a   1.000
_cell.length_b   1.000
_cell.length_c   1.000
_cell.angle_alpha   90.00
_cell.angle_beta   90.00
_cell.angle_gamma   90.00
#
_symmetry.space_group_name_H-M   'P 1'
#
loop_
_entity.id
_entity.type
_entity.pdbx_description
1 polymer ?
#
loop_
_entity_poly.entity_id
_entity_poly.type
_entity_poly.pdbx_seq_one_letter_code
_entity_poly.pdbx_strand_id
1 'polypeptide(L)'
;VGRPQPAPPATGADKTTLVVHLPTDRSGALLEMLEQFAARGVNLSRIESRPRGDKVGEYSFSVDALAHIAEARMAEALVGLRRTCPLVVFLGSYPAAHGQVTPLAPGTGEADFAAAHAWVEALRRGES
;
A
#
# COMPACT_ATOMS: atom_id res chain seq x y z
N VAL A 1 14.71 -12.39 -10.01
CA VAL A 1 13.39 -12.33 -9.33
C VAL A 1 12.96 -13.76 -9.06
N GLY A 2 12.67 -14.12 -7.80
CA GLY A 2 12.24 -15.47 -7.41
C GLY A 2 10.77 -15.74 -7.75
N ARG A 3 10.31 -16.98 -7.58
CA ARG A 3 8.88 -17.32 -7.71
C ARG A 3 8.08 -16.65 -6.58
N PRO A 4 6.80 -16.30 -6.81
CA PRO A 4 5.93 -15.81 -5.73
C PRO A 4 5.90 -16.82 -4.58
N GLN A 5 6.07 -16.30 -3.36
CA GLN A 5 6.01 -17.06 -2.13
C GLN A 5 5.12 -16.32 -1.14
N PRO A 6 4.45 -17.02 -0.20
CA PRO A 6 3.76 -16.38 0.91
C PRO A 6 4.72 -15.45 1.66
N ALA A 7 4.23 -14.27 2.05
CA ALA A 7 4.99 -13.39 2.92
C ALA A 7 5.21 -14.10 4.29
N PRO A 8 6.38 -13.90 4.93
CA PRO A 8 6.58 -14.35 6.30
C PRO A 8 5.59 -13.68 7.27
N PRO A 9 5.49 -14.13 8.52
CA PRO A 9 4.71 -13.42 9.53
C PRO A 9 5.18 -11.98 9.72
N ALA A 10 4.24 -11.07 9.96
CA ALA A 10 4.54 -9.67 10.26
C ALA A 10 5.35 -9.55 11.56
N THR A 11 6.36 -8.68 11.54
CA THR A 11 7.21 -8.34 12.68
C THR A 11 6.86 -6.98 13.29
N GLY A 12 6.08 -6.15 12.59
CA GLY A 12 5.79 -4.75 12.96
C GLY A 12 6.91 -3.77 12.58
N ALA A 13 8.04 -4.30 12.14
CA ALA A 13 9.18 -3.57 11.59
C ALA A 13 9.40 -3.99 10.14
N ASP A 14 8.33 -4.08 9.35
CA ASP A 14 8.34 -4.64 8.01
C ASP A 14 8.31 -3.57 6.92
N LYS A 15 8.74 -3.99 5.73
CA LYS A 15 8.67 -3.25 4.48
C LYS A 15 7.91 -4.07 3.44
N THR A 16 7.07 -3.41 2.65
CA THR A 16 6.41 -3.96 1.47
C THR A 16 6.92 -3.25 0.22
N THR A 17 7.36 -4.02 -0.77
CA THR A 17 7.88 -3.47 -2.02
C THR A 17 6.91 -3.72 -3.17
N LEU A 18 6.62 -2.68 -3.94
CA LEU A 18 5.66 -2.67 -5.03
C LEU A 18 6.27 -2.07 -6.31
N VAL A 19 5.72 -2.48 -7.46
CA VAL A 19 5.80 -1.71 -8.71
C VAL A 19 4.39 -1.30 -9.10
N VAL A 20 4.16 0.00 -9.27
CA VAL A 20 2.85 0.55 -9.61
C VAL A 20 2.93 1.27 -10.95
N HIS A 21 2.02 0.94 -11.86
CA HIS A 21 1.85 1.67 -13.12
C HIS A 21 0.75 2.70 -12.94
N LEU A 22 1.00 3.94 -13.33
CA LEU A 22 -0.06 4.95 -13.35
C LEU A 22 -1.01 4.73 -14.54
N PRO A 23 -2.31 5.07 -14.39
CA PRO A 23 -3.30 4.96 -15.47
C PRO A 23 -3.02 5.90 -16.64
N THR A 24 -2.53 7.10 -16.34
CA THR A 24 -2.30 8.18 -17.33
C THR A 24 -1.11 9.03 -16.91
N ASP A 25 -0.40 9.62 -17.87
CA ASP A 25 0.58 10.68 -17.61
C ASP A 25 -0.09 12.05 -17.55
N ARG A 26 -0.69 12.36 -16.40
CA ARG A 26 -1.32 13.66 -16.17
C ARG A 26 -0.90 14.22 -14.82
N SER A 27 -0.92 15.53 -14.70
CA SER A 27 -0.75 16.22 -13.42
C SER A 27 -1.71 15.63 -12.38
N GLY A 28 -1.18 15.26 -11.22
CA GLY A 28 -1.95 14.67 -10.13
C GLY A 28 -1.99 13.13 -10.11
N ALA A 29 -1.65 12.43 -11.19
CA ALA A 29 -1.73 10.96 -11.21
C ALA A 29 -0.81 10.29 -10.16
N LEU A 30 0.37 10.85 -9.91
CA LEU A 30 1.25 10.40 -8.83
C LEU A 30 0.65 10.69 -7.45
N LEU A 31 0.07 11.87 -7.26
CA LEU A 31 -0.56 12.25 -5.99
C LEU A 31 -1.70 11.29 -5.63
N GLU A 32 -2.59 10.99 -6.57
CA GLU A 32 -3.71 10.06 -6.36
C GLU A 32 -3.24 8.65 -5.96
N MET A 33 -2.09 8.22 -6.49
CA MET A 33 -1.45 6.97 -6.10
C MET A 33 -0.86 7.04 -4.69
N LEU A 34 -0.16 8.14 -4.37
CA LEU A 34 0.43 8.38 -3.04
C LEU A 34 -0.66 8.50 -1.95
N GLU A 35 -1.80 9.10 -2.27
CA GLU A 35 -2.95 9.21 -1.38
C GLU A 35 -3.49 7.86 -0.92
N GLN A 36 -3.33 6.79 -1.72
CA GLN A 36 -3.73 5.44 -1.30
C GLN A 36 -2.97 4.96 -0.06
N PHE A 37 -1.71 5.38 0.09
CA PHE A 37 -0.88 5.09 1.25
C PHE A 37 -1.11 6.11 2.37
N ALA A 38 -1.08 7.40 2.04
CA ALA A 38 -1.18 8.49 3.01
C ALA A 38 -2.49 8.45 3.79
N ALA A 39 -3.63 8.20 3.11
CA ALA A 39 -4.94 8.11 3.75
C ALA A 39 -5.08 6.96 4.76
N ARG A 40 -4.13 6.01 4.77
CA ARG A 40 -4.12 4.84 5.65
C ARG A 40 -2.95 4.83 6.62
N GLY A 41 -2.21 5.94 6.72
CA GLY A 41 -1.04 6.04 7.60
C GLY A 41 0.10 5.09 7.22
N VAL A 42 0.23 4.75 5.94
CA VAL A 42 1.35 3.94 5.44
C VAL A 42 2.44 4.88 4.94
N ASN A 43 3.56 4.92 5.67
CA ASN A 43 4.70 5.75 5.28
C ASN A 43 5.54 5.09 4.17
N LEU A 44 6.22 5.89 3.35
CA LEU A 44 7.09 5.41 2.28
C LEU A 44 8.55 5.65 2.66
N SER A 45 9.39 4.63 2.49
CA SER A 45 10.85 4.74 2.67
C SER A 45 11.60 4.98 1.36
N ARG A 46 10.96 4.69 0.22
CA ARG A 46 11.53 4.85 -1.12
C ARG A 46 10.42 4.99 -2.15
N ILE A 47 10.61 5.90 -3.10
CA ILE A 47 9.82 5.99 -4.32
C ILE A 47 10.73 6.41 -5.47
N GLU A 48 10.70 5.65 -6.55
CA GLU A 48 11.51 5.90 -7.74
C GLU A 48 10.68 5.70 -9.00
N SER A 49 10.70 6.69 -9.90
CA SER A 49 10.11 6.55 -11.22
C SER A 49 11.04 5.78 -12.15
N ARG A 50 10.45 4.98 -13.03
CA ARG A 50 11.14 4.22 -14.08
C ARG A 50 10.36 4.39 -15.39
N PRO A 51 11.01 4.81 -16.49
CA PRO A 51 10.35 4.92 -17.78
C PRO A 51 9.87 3.55 -18.25
N ARG A 52 8.69 3.50 -18.84
CA ARG A 52 8.06 2.27 -19.36
C ARG A 52 8.10 2.29 -20.89
N GLY A 53 9.04 1.53 -21.46
CA GLY A 53 9.23 1.41 -22.90
C GLY A 53 9.77 2.69 -23.55
N ASP A 54 9.66 2.77 -24.88
CA ASP A 54 10.22 3.86 -25.69
C ASP A 54 9.27 5.07 -25.84
N LYS A 55 8.07 5.01 -25.24
CA LYS A 55 7.08 6.09 -25.33
C LYS A 55 7.24 7.07 -24.17
N VAL A 56 7.45 8.34 -24.53
CA VAL A 56 7.50 9.45 -23.57
C VAL A 56 6.17 9.53 -22.81
N GLY A 57 6.26 9.55 -21.48
CA GLY A 57 5.13 9.77 -20.56
C GLY A 57 4.62 8.53 -19.83
N GLU A 58 4.98 7.32 -20.26
CA GLU A 58 4.58 6.13 -19.50
C GLU A 58 5.57 5.85 -18.36
N TYR A 59 5.13 5.96 -17.12
CA TYR A 59 5.95 5.69 -15.94
C TYR A 59 5.43 4.52 -15.11
N SER A 60 6.39 3.77 -14.56
CA SER A 60 6.18 2.86 -13.44
C SER A 60 6.91 3.41 -12.22
N PHE A 61 6.39 3.13 -11.03
CA PHE A 61 6.97 3.57 -9.77
C PHE A 61 7.35 2.35 -8.95
N SER A 62 8.62 2.24 -8.56
CA SER A 62 9.05 1.30 -7.54
C SER A 62 8.90 1.96 -6.17
N VAL A 63 8.16 1.32 -5.27
CA VAL A 63 7.77 1.90 -3.99
C VAL A 63 8.13 0.92 -2.87
N ASP A 64 8.74 1.42 -1.80
CA ASP A 64 8.92 0.70 -0.55
C ASP A 64 8.05 1.34 0.55
N ALA A 65 7.01 0.65 0.96
CA ALA A 65 6.08 1.06 2.02
C ALA A 65 6.46 0.43 3.37
N LEU A 66 6.37 1.18 4.46
CA LEU A 66 6.67 0.74 5.83
C LEU A 66 5.43 0.14 6.50
N ALA A 67 4.97 -0.99 5.98
CA ALA A 67 3.91 -1.83 6.53
C ALA A 67 3.98 -3.24 5.90
N HIS A 68 3.47 -4.25 6.59
CA HIS A 68 3.36 -5.62 6.11
C HIS A 68 2.01 -5.87 5.43
N ILE A 69 1.93 -6.78 4.44
CA ILE A 69 0.66 -7.14 3.76
C ILE A 69 -0.41 -7.71 4.70
N ALA A 70 0.00 -8.20 5.88
CA ALA A 70 -0.90 -8.73 6.90
C ALA A 70 -1.54 -7.63 7.77
N GLU A 71 -1.03 -6.39 7.70
CA GLU A 71 -1.62 -5.25 8.40
C GLU A 71 -2.78 -4.67 7.57
N ALA A 72 -3.91 -4.38 8.21
CA ALA A 72 -5.12 -3.85 7.61
C ALA A 72 -4.86 -2.58 6.78
N ARG A 73 -4.05 -1.65 7.31
CA ARG A 73 -3.69 -0.41 6.60
C ARG A 73 -2.99 -0.66 5.25
N MET A 74 -2.14 -1.69 5.17
CA MET A 74 -1.43 -2.03 3.94
C MET A 74 -2.35 -2.77 2.98
N ALA A 75 -3.15 -3.72 3.48
CA ALA A 75 -4.13 -4.44 2.69
C ALA A 75 -5.14 -3.48 2.03
N GLU A 76 -5.66 -2.52 2.80
CA GLU A 76 -6.58 -1.50 2.31
C GLU A 76 -5.91 -0.56 1.29
N ALA A 77 -4.62 -0.24 1.46
CA ALA A 77 -3.87 0.55 0.48
C ALA A 77 -3.73 -0.21 -0.85
N LEU A 78 -3.45 -1.52 -0.80
CA LEU A 78 -3.39 -2.39 -1.98
C LEU A 78 -4.74 -2.48 -2.70
N VAL A 79 -5.85 -2.56 -1.95
CA VAL A 79 -7.21 -2.51 -2.54
C VAL A 79 -7.44 -1.19 -3.28
N GLY A 80 -7.06 -0.07 -2.67
CA GLY A 80 -7.14 1.26 -3.28
C GLY A 80 -6.34 1.35 -4.57
N LEU A 81 -5.07 0.95 -4.52
CA LEU A 81 -4.17 0.90 -5.69
C LEU A 81 -4.73 -0.01 -6.79
N ARG A 82 -5.22 -1.20 -6.46
CA ARG A 82 -5.74 -2.16 -7.44
C ARG A 82 -6.96 -1.61 -8.19
N ARG A 83 -7.76 -0.75 -7.55
CA ARG A 83 -8.93 -0.12 -8.16
C ARG A 83 -8.56 1.03 -9.11
N THR A 84 -7.52 1.80 -8.80
CA THR A 84 -7.20 3.05 -9.51
C THR A 84 -6.03 2.93 -10.47
N CYS A 85 -5.15 1.94 -10.26
CA CYS A 85 -3.95 1.74 -11.06
C CYS A 85 -4.10 0.52 -11.99
N PRO A 86 -3.73 0.62 -13.28
CA PRO A 86 -3.87 -0.47 -14.25
C PRO A 86 -3.04 -1.71 -13.89
N LEU A 87 -1.87 -1.53 -13.25
CA LEU A 87 -1.02 -2.62 -12.81
C LEU A 87 -0.39 -2.28 -11.46
N VAL A 88 -0.47 -3.24 -10.55
CA VAL A 88 0.20 -3.24 -9.25
C VAL A 88 0.89 -4.59 -9.12
N VAL A 89 2.21 -4.60 -9.03
CA VAL A 89 3.02 -5.81 -8.84
C VAL A 89 3.50 -5.82 -7.40
N PHE A 90 3.03 -6.80 -6.63
CA PHE A 90 3.52 -7.07 -5.28
C PHE A 90 4.83 -7.86 -5.35
N LEU A 91 5.91 -7.30 -4.81
CA LEU A 91 7.23 -7.95 -4.79
C LEU A 91 7.55 -8.62 -3.44
N GLY A 92 6.71 -8.43 -2.42
CA GLY A 92 6.84 -9.07 -1.12
C GLY A 92 6.71 -8.09 0.04
N SER A 93 6.40 -8.65 1.21
CA SER A 93 6.56 -8.02 2.52
C SER A 93 7.65 -8.76 3.28
N TYR A 94 8.52 -8.05 3.96
CA TYR A 94 9.69 -8.64 4.65
C TYR A 94 10.20 -7.72 5.77
N PRO A 95 10.92 -8.24 6.77
CA PRO A 95 11.51 -7.42 7.82
C PRO A 95 12.43 -6.33 7.24
N ALA A 96 12.24 -5.09 7.70
CA ALA A 96 13.11 -3.99 7.31
C ALA A 96 14.49 -4.16 7.96
N ALA A 97 15.55 -3.87 7.21
CA ALA A 97 16.93 -4.07 7.67
C ALA A 97 17.27 -3.26 8.94
N HIS A 98 16.61 -2.12 9.17
CA HIS A 98 16.82 -1.31 10.37
C HIS A 98 16.09 -1.85 11.62
N GLY A 99 15.14 -2.79 11.47
CA GLY A 99 14.45 -3.46 12.58
C GLY A 99 13.63 -2.54 13.50
N GLN A 100 13.31 -1.32 13.06
CA GLN A 100 12.55 -0.36 13.86
C GLN A 100 11.07 -0.52 13.59
N VAL A 101 10.29 -0.67 14.67
CA VAL A 101 8.83 -0.68 14.59
C VAL A 101 8.35 0.62 13.97
N THR A 102 7.46 0.52 12.99
CA THR A 102 6.90 1.70 12.34
C THR A 102 5.79 2.29 13.21
N PRO A 103 5.89 3.56 13.66
CA PRO A 103 4.83 4.18 14.42
C PRO A 103 3.52 4.22 13.61
N LEU A 104 2.41 3.88 14.26
CA LEU A 104 1.09 3.95 13.67
C LEU A 104 0.54 5.38 13.80
N ALA A 105 -0.03 5.92 12.72
CA ALA A 105 -0.76 7.17 12.81
C ALA A 105 -2.08 6.94 13.59
N PRO A 106 -2.60 7.95 14.31
CA PRO A 106 -3.91 7.83 14.96
C PRO A 106 -4.99 7.39 13.98
N GLY A 107 -5.81 6.42 14.36
CA GLY A 107 -6.90 5.88 13.53
C GLY A 107 -6.47 4.91 12.43
N THR A 108 -5.22 4.42 12.47
CA THR A 108 -4.68 3.52 11.42
C THR A 108 -4.19 2.18 11.95
N GLY A 109 -4.49 1.87 13.23
CA GLY A 109 -4.17 0.56 13.81
C GLY A 109 -5.17 -0.53 13.43
N GLU A 110 -4.78 -1.78 13.63
CA GLU A 110 -5.63 -2.95 13.34
C GLU A 110 -7.02 -2.85 13.99
N ALA A 111 -7.06 -2.41 15.26
CA ALA A 111 -8.32 -2.24 15.99
C ALA A 111 -9.21 -1.14 15.40
N ASP A 112 -8.61 -0.05 14.89
CA ASP A 112 -9.34 1.06 14.27
C ASP A 112 -10.02 0.59 12.98
N PHE A 113 -9.27 -0.12 12.12
CA PHE A 113 -9.83 -0.72 10.90
C PHE A 113 -10.90 -1.75 11.24
N ALA A 114 -10.67 -2.64 12.21
CA ALA A 114 -11.66 -3.63 12.61
C ALA A 114 -12.96 -2.99 13.14
N ALA A 115 -12.85 -1.96 13.98
CA ALA A 115 -13.99 -1.21 14.49
C ALA A 115 -14.77 -0.50 13.36
N ALA A 116 -14.05 0.12 12.41
CA ALA A 116 -14.68 0.78 11.26
C ALA A 116 -15.44 -0.22 10.37
N HIS A 117 -14.87 -1.40 10.09
CA HIS A 117 -15.55 -2.45 9.32
C HIS A 117 -16.78 -2.97 10.07
N ALA A 118 -16.66 -3.25 11.37
CA ALA A 118 -17.78 -3.72 12.18
C ALA A 118 -18.93 -2.71 12.21
N TRP A 119 -18.61 -1.41 12.31
CA TRP A 119 -19.58 -0.32 12.25
C TRP A 119 -20.30 -0.27 10.89
N VAL A 120 -19.57 -0.37 9.77
CA VAL A 120 -20.19 -0.43 8.42
C VAL A 120 -21.12 -1.64 8.29
N GLU A 121 -20.74 -2.80 8.83
CA GLU A 121 -21.60 -3.99 8.82
C GLU A 121 -22.84 -3.83 9.69
N ALA A 122 -22.75 -3.13 10.83
CA ALA A 122 -23.92 -2.78 11.65
C ALA A 122 -24.89 -1.86 10.88
N LEU A 123 -24.38 -0.83 10.19
CA LEU A 123 -25.19 0.05 9.35
C LEU A 123 -25.92 -0.71 8.24
N ARG A 124 -25.26 -1.70 7.61
CA ARG A 124 -25.89 -2.57 6.59
C ARG A 124 -27.04 -3.41 7.13
N ARG A 125 -27.01 -3.73 8.43
CA ARG A 125 -28.11 -4.42 9.14
C ARG A 125 -29.18 -3.47 9.69
N GLY A 126 -28.96 -2.16 9.61
CA GLY A 126 -29.86 -1.15 10.17
C GLY A 126 -29.69 -0.93 11.68
N GLU A 127 -28.57 -1.36 12.25
CA GLU A 127 -28.19 -1.13 13.64
C GLU A 127 -27.42 0.21 13.74
N SER A 128 -27.80 1.09 14.67
CA SER A 128 -27.16 2.41 14.89
C SER A 128 -26.28 2.40 16.12
#